data_AF-A0A522Y0K2-F1
#
_entry.id   AF-A0A522Y0K2-F1
#
_cell.length_a   1.000
_cell.length_b   1.000
_cell.length_c   1.000
_cell.angle_alpha   90.00
_cell.angle_beta   90.00
_cell.angle_gamma   90.00
#
_symmetry.space_group_name_H-M   'P 1'
#
loop_
_entity.id
_entity.type
_entity.pdbx_description
1 polymer ?
#
loop_
_entity_poly.entity_id
_entity_poly.type
_entity_poly.pdbx_seq_one_letter_code
_entity_poly.pdbx_strand_id
1 'polypeptide(L)'
;MRTDDIPLLYETEDIPAEKKIIYQKWEIPEIGFYWLIAELDRKENIAYGYANLNDDQFAEWGYISIDELIENNASFCLDWTPCTFEEAQKRISSSGEN
;
A
#
# COMPACT_ATOMS: atom_id res chain seq x y z
N MET A 1 2.23 12.49 6.72
CA MET A 1 3.00 12.64 5.47
C MET A 1 2.25 13.61 4.55
N ARG A 2 2.93 14.44 3.75
CA ARG A 2 2.22 15.20 2.70
C ARG A 2 1.96 14.24 1.56
N THR A 3 0.72 14.20 1.07
CA THR A 3 0.37 13.36 -0.07
C THR A 3 1.24 13.70 -1.27
N ASP A 4 1.58 14.98 -1.49
CA ASP A 4 2.40 15.50 -2.60
C ASP A 4 3.69 14.74 -2.94
N ASP A 5 4.33 14.07 -1.97
CA ASP A 5 5.57 13.31 -2.19
C ASP A 5 5.37 11.94 -2.86
N ILE A 6 4.11 11.49 -3.02
CA ILE A 6 3.79 10.20 -3.65
C ILE A 6 3.77 10.37 -5.17
N PRO A 7 4.46 9.52 -5.96
CA PRO A 7 4.36 9.55 -7.41
C PRO A 7 2.91 9.39 -7.90
N LEU A 8 2.56 10.07 -8.99
CA LEU A 8 1.34 9.84 -9.75
C LEU A 8 1.40 8.48 -10.45
N LEU A 9 0.25 8.02 -10.93
CA LEU A 9 0.16 6.77 -11.67
C LEU A 9 1.09 6.79 -12.89
N TYR A 10 1.82 5.68 -13.07
CA TYR A 10 2.78 5.44 -14.15
C TYR A 10 4.09 6.24 -14.07
N GLU A 11 4.27 7.16 -13.11
CA GLU A 11 5.53 7.90 -12.97
C GLU A 11 6.73 7.00 -12.65
N THR A 12 6.47 5.80 -12.10
CA THR A 12 7.52 4.82 -11.82
C THR A 12 7.30 3.51 -12.57
N GLU A 13 6.71 3.53 -13.77
CA GLU A 13 6.44 2.32 -14.57
C GLU A 13 7.73 1.54 -14.93
N ASP A 14 8.84 2.24 -15.15
CA ASP A 14 10.14 1.64 -15.44
C ASP A 14 10.80 1.00 -14.21
N ILE A 15 10.25 1.23 -13.00
CA ILE A 15 10.76 0.66 -11.77
C ILE A 15 10.08 -0.68 -11.51
N PRO A 16 10.84 -1.79 -11.40
CA PRO A 16 10.29 -3.09 -11.03
C PRO A 16 9.51 -3.00 -9.73
N ALA A 17 8.39 -3.73 -9.65
CA ALA A 17 7.49 -3.74 -8.50
C ALA A 17 8.23 -3.96 -7.16
N GLU A 18 9.17 -4.91 -7.12
CA GLU A 18 10.02 -5.22 -5.97
C GLU A 18 10.92 -4.06 -5.48
N LYS A 19 11.17 -3.05 -6.33
CA LYS A 19 11.99 -1.87 -6.04
C LYS A 19 11.18 -0.60 -5.80
N LYS A 20 9.85 -0.67 -5.87
CA LYS A 20 8.99 0.49 -5.60
C LYS A 20 9.09 0.93 -4.14
N ILE A 21 8.95 2.23 -3.92
CA ILE A 21 8.81 2.82 -2.59
C ILE A 21 7.33 2.76 -2.21
N ILE A 22 7.06 2.28 -1.01
CA ILE A 22 5.72 2.24 -0.42
C ILE A 22 5.55 3.47 0.46
N TYR A 23 4.69 4.36 0.01
CA TYR A 23 4.44 5.64 0.67
C TYR A 23 3.34 5.56 1.71
N GLN A 24 2.35 4.68 1.51
CA GLN A 24 1.23 4.52 2.42
C GLN A 24 0.94 3.05 2.69
N LYS A 25 0.50 2.76 3.90
CA LYS A 25 -0.12 1.49 4.26
C LYS A 25 -1.56 1.75 4.68
N TRP A 26 -2.47 0.99 4.08
CA TRP A 26 -3.87 0.90 4.47
C TRP A 26 -4.13 -0.51 4.96
N GLU A 27 -4.91 -0.66 6.03
CA GLU A 27 -5.13 -1.97 6.63
C GLU A 27 -6.45 -2.10 7.37
N ILE A 28 -6.94 -3.33 7.44
CA ILE A 28 -7.95 -3.77 8.40
C ILE A 28 -7.25 -4.83 9.26
N PRO A 29 -6.63 -4.43 10.38
CA PRO A 29 -5.76 -5.30 11.17
C PRO A 29 -6.46 -6.57 11.65
N GLU A 30 -7.76 -6.47 11.97
CA GLU A 30 -8.56 -7.58 12.50
C GLU A 30 -8.67 -8.78 11.56
N ILE A 31 -8.50 -8.57 10.25
CA ILE A 31 -8.63 -9.62 9.24
C ILE A 31 -7.34 -9.82 8.44
N GLY A 32 -6.23 -9.19 8.83
CA GLY A 32 -4.94 -9.30 8.12
C GLY A 32 -4.91 -8.70 6.72
N PHE A 33 -5.91 -7.89 6.37
CA PHE A 33 -5.98 -7.19 5.08
C PHE A 33 -5.06 -5.98 5.08
N TYR A 34 -4.28 -5.81 4.02
CA TYR A 34 -3.52 -4.58 3.82
C TYR A 34 -3.30 -4.24 2.34
N TRP A 35 -3.14 -2.94 2.10
CA TRP A 35 -2.69 -2.35 0.84
C TRP A 35 -1.44 -1.50 1.10
N LEU A 36 -0.44 -1.66 0.25
CA LEU A 36 0.81 -0.90 0.24
C LEU A 36 0.87 -0.04 -1.01
N ILE A 37 0.66 1.27 -0.84
CA ILE A 37 0.51 2.20 -1.96
C ILE A 37 1.86 2.75 -2.39
N ALA A 38 2.16 2.59 -3.67
CA ALA A 38 3.37 3.12 -4.30
C ALA A 38 3.09 4.41 -5.10
N GLU A 39 1.92 4.49 -5.75
CA GLU A 39 1.55 5.62 -6.59
C GLU A 39 0.09 6.04 -6.30
N LEU A 40 -0.24 7.32 -6.47
CA LEU A 40 -1.56 7.86 -6.19
C LEU A 40 -1.93 8.99 -7.16
N ASP A 41 -2.96 8.76 -7.97
CA ASP A 41 -3.70 9.84 -8.61
C ASP A 41 -4.62 10.50 -7.59
N ARG A 42 -4.26 11.72 -7.20
CA ARG A 42 -5.00 12.51 -6.20
C ARG A 42 -6.27 13.15 -6.74
N LYS A 43 -6.40 13.24 -8.06
CA LYS A 43 -7.57 13.85 -8.69
C LYS A 43 -8.72 12.86 -8.72
N GLU A 44 -8.42 11.62 -9.09
CA GLU A 44 -9.41 10.54 -9.19
C GLU A 44 -9.42 9.62 -7.96
N ASN A 45 -8.54 9.85 -6.96
CA ASN A 45 -8.34 9.01 -5.77
C ASN A 45 -7.99 7.53 -6.09
N ILE A 46 -7.36 7.29 -7.23
CA ILE A 46 -6.94 5.94 -7.64
C ILE A 46 -5.48 5.74 -7.28
N ALA A 47 -5.19 4.67 -6.56
CA ALA A 47 -3.86 4.28 -6.16
C ALA A 47 -3.40 3.05 -6.93
N TYR A 48 -2.09 2.94 -7.13
CA TYR A 48 -1.44 1.70 -7.53
C TYR A 48 -0.55 1.19 -6.39
N GLY A 49 -0.66 -0.10 -6.10
CA GLY A 49 -0.01 -0.69 -4.95
C GLY A 49 -0.12 -2.20 -4.88
N TYR A 50 0.44 -2.75 -3.81
CA TYR A 50 0.40 -4.17 -3.51
C TYR A 50 -0.72 -4.47 -2.52
N ALA A 51 -1.58 -5.42 -2.87
CA ALA A 51 -2.70 -5.89 -2.09
C ALA A 51 -2.39 -7.26 -1.49
N ASN A 52 -2.71 -7.45 -0.22
CA ASN A 52 -2.75 -8.76 0.41
C ASN A 52 -4.03 -8.86 1.24
N LEU A 53 -4.90 -9.79 0.86
CA LEU A 53 -6.21 -10.00 1.47
C LEU A 53 -6.15 -11.10 2.54
N ASN A 54 -5.06 -11.14 3.31
CA ASN A 54 -4.72 -12.20 4.25
C ASN A 54 -4.51 -13.57 3.59
N ASP A 55 -4.04 -13.57 2.35
CA ASP A 55 -3.59 -14.77 1.64
C ASP A 55 -2.43 -14.40 0.71
N ASP A 56 -1.22 -14.79 1.11
CA ASP A 56 0.02 -14.51 0.37
C ASP A 56 0.03 -15.11 -1.03
N GLN A 57 -0.77 -16.16 -1.30
CA GLN A 57 -0.85 -16.77 -2.63
C GLN A 57 -1.64 -15.91 -3.62
N PHE A 58 -2.55 -15.08 -3.13
CA PHE A 58 -3.37 -14.17 -3.93
C PHE A 58 -2.92 -12.71 -3.83
N ALA A 59 -1.80 -12.47 -3.16
CA ALA A 59 -1.30 -11.12 -3.00
C ALA A 59 -0.68 -10.61 -4.31
N GLU A 60 -1.11 -9.43 -4.77
CA GLU A 60 -0.85 -8.96 -6.12
C GLU A 60 -0.65 -7.43 -6.19
N TRP A 61 -0.07 -6.97 -7.29
CA TRP A 61 0.01 -5.55 -7.59
C TRP A 61 -1.16 -5.13 -8.46
N GLY A 62 -1.86 -4.07 -8.08
CA GLY A 62 -3.06 -3.63 -8.77
C GLY A 62 -3.43 -2.20 -8.45
N TYR A 63 -4.60 -1.82 -8.95
CA TYR A 63 -5.19 -0.51 -8.73
C TYR A 63 -6.35 -0.62 -7.74
N ILE A 64 -6.52 0.42 -6.92
CA ILE A 64 -7.62 0.51 -5.95
C ILE A 64 -8.05 1.96 -5.79
N SER A 65 -9.33 2.20 -5.56
CA SER A 65 -9.78 3.50 -5.10
C SER A 65 -9.52 3.68 -3.60
N ILE A 66 -8.97 4.83 -3.20
CA ILE A 66 -8.88 5.20 -1.79
C ILE A 66 -10.27 5.30 -1.16
N ASP A 67 -11.27 5.73 -1.91
CA ASP A 67 -12.65 5.78 -1.44
C ASP A 67 -13.18 4.36 -1.14
N GLU A 68 -12.87 3.36 -1.97
CA GLU A 68 -13.25 1.96 -1.71
C GLU A 68 -12.59 1.40 -0.43
N LEU A 69 -11.33 1.77 -0.17
CA LEU A 69 -10.65 1.38 1.08
C LEU A 69 -11.39 1.95 2.29
N ILE A 70 -11.75 3.23 2.25
CA ILE A 70 -12.48 3.91 3.33
C ILE A 70 -13.88 3.29 3.51
N GLU A 71 -14.61 3.04 2.42
CA GLU A 71 -15.95 2.43 2.45
C GLU A 71 -15.93 1.01 3.06
N ASN A 72 -14.83 0.28 2.91
CA ASN A 72 -14.64 -1.04 3.50
C ASN A 72 -13.99 -1.00 4.90
N ASN A 73 -13.89 0.18 5.53
CA ASN A 73 -13.30 0.41 6.86
C ASN A 73 -11.79 0.13 6.95
N ALA A 74 -11.06 0.15 5.83
CA ALA A 74 -9.61 0.17 5.88
C ALA A 74 -9.12 1.49 6.47
N SER A 75 -8.19 1.39 7.39
CA SER A 75 -7.60 2.53 8.10
C SER A 75 -6.21 2.85 7.56
N PHE A 76 -5.88 4.13 7.51
CA PHE A 76 -4.56 4.60 7.14
C PHE A 76 -3.58 4.47 8.32
N CYS A 77 -2.43 3.81 8.08
CA CYS A 77 -1.38 3.66 9.08
C CYS A 77 -0.61 4.98 9.25
N LEU A 78 -0.93 5.74 10.30
CA LEU A 78 -0.35 7.08 10.55
C LEU A 78 1.16 7.06 10.82
N ASP A 79 1.66 5.98 11.43
CA ASP A 79 3.07 5.78 11.75
C ASP A 79 3.88 5.24 10.54
N TRP A 80 3.24 5.05 9.39
CA TRP A 80 3.92 4.61 8.19
C TRP A 80 4.90 5.66 7.69
N THR A 81 6.14 5.22 7.47
CA THR A 81 7.19 6.02 6.85
C THR A 81 7.58 5.39 5.52
N PRO A 82 7.76 6.18 4.44
CA PRO A 82 8.15 5.66 3.15
C PRO A 82 9.37 4.75 3.24
N CYS A 83 9.25 3.57 2.67
CA CYS A 83 10.30 2.55 2.66
C CYS A 83 10.21 1.73 1.38
N THR A 84 11.24 0.94 1.09
CA THR A 84 11.19 0.01 -0.04
C THR A 84 10.12 -1.06 0.19
N PHE A 85 9.57 -1.63 -0.89
CA PHE A 85 8.63 -2.75 -0.81
C PHE A 85 9.18 -3.92 0.01
N GLU A 86 10.47 -4.24 -0.13
CA GLU A 86 11.13 -5.28 0.67
C GLU A 86 11.09 -4.96 2.18
N GLU A 87 11.39 -3.73 2.58
CA GLU A 87 11.31 -3.31 3.98
C GLU A 87 9.87 -3.31 4.49
N ALA A 88 8.91 -2.91 3.66
CA ALA A 88 7.49 -2.93 4.01
C ALA A 88 7.03 -4.36 4.34
N GLN A 89 7.39 -5.33 3.51
CA GLN A 89 7.09 -6.75 3.74
C GLN A 89 7.70 -7.24 5.06
N LYS A 90 8.98 -6.95 5.32
CA LYS A 90 9.65 -7.32 6.58
C LYS A 90 8.94 -6.74 7.81
N ARG A 91 8.54 -5.46 7.77
CA ARG A 91 7.82 -4.79 8.89
C ARG A 91 6.50 -5.49 9.20
N ILE A 92 5.78 -5.94 8.17
CA ILE A 92 4.49 -6.61 8.32
C ILE A 92 4.69 -8.03 8.88
N SER A 93 5.62 -8.80 8.33
CA SER A 93 5.91 -10.15 8.83
C SER A 93 6.41 -10.17 10.28
N SER A 94 7.18 -9.16 10.71
CA SER A 94 7.63 -9.04 12.10
C SER A 94 6.56 -8.55 13.09
N SER A 95 5.41 -8.07 12.61
CA SER A 95 4.30 -7.63 13.47
C SER A 95 3.34 -8.76 13.87
N GLY A 96 3.54 -9.98 13.33
CA GLY A 96 2.72 -11.16 13.60
C GLY A 96 3.25 -12.10 14.69
N GLU A 97 4.39 -11.79 15.32
CA GLU A 97 4.93 -12.56 16.44
C GLU A 97 4.66 -11.83 17.77
N ASN A 98 3.49 -12.05 18.37
CA ASN A 98 3.32 -12.00 19.84
C ASN A 98 2.09 -12.77 20.33
#